data_AF-A0A1A3ECJ7-F1
#
_entry.id   AF-A0A1A3ECJ7-F1
#
_cell.length_a   1.000
_cell.length_b   1.000
_cell.length_c   1.000
_cell.angle_alpha   90.00
_cell.angle_beta   90.00
_cell.angle_gamma   90.00
#
_symmetry.space_group_name_H-M   'P 1'
#
loop_
_entity.id
_entity.type
_entity.pdbx_description
1 polymer ?
#
loop_
_entity_poly.entity_id
_entity_poly.type
_entity_poly.pdbx_seq_one_letter_code
_entity_poly.pdbx_strand_id
1 'polypeptide(L)' 'MVISGGADRTTPAAHARDMAAAIPGATHLHQPDSGHMLLEERPGCVSDATCAPYPRRAR' A
#
# COMPACT_ATOMS: atom_id res chain seq x y z
N MET A 1 -6.94 -1.19 2.18
CA MET A 1 -5.69 -0.41 2.02
C MET A 1 -4.79 -1.13 1.03
N VAL A 2 -4.05 -0.39 0.23
CA VAL A 2 -3.07 -0.89 -0.74
C VAL A 2 -1.72 -0.28 -0.39
N ILE A 3 -0.64 -1.06 -0.41
CA ILE A 3 0.74 -0.56 -0.19
C ILE A 3 1.54 -0.82 -1.47
N SER A 4 2.34 0.14 -1.92
CA SER A 4 3.17 -0.02 -3.13
C SER A 4 4.54 0.62 -3.00
N GLY A 5 5.55 -0.01 -3.59
CA GLY A 5 6.88 0.57 -3.78
C GLY A 5 6.93 1.49 -5.01
N GLY A 6 7.60 2.64 -4.90
CA GLY A 6 7.79 3.58 -6.00
C GLY A 6 8.91 3.19 -6.97
N ALA A 7 9.88 2.39 -6.50
CA ALA A 7 10.92 1.79 -7.33
C ALA A 7 10.54 0.39 -7.85
N ASP A 8 9.32 -0.08 -7.57
CA ASP A 8 8.83 -1.36 -8.05
C ASP A 8 8.59 -1.32 -9.57
N ARG A 9 9.43 -2.06 -10.30
CA ARG A 9 9.33 -2.23 -11.75
C ARG A 9 8.45 -3.41 -12.15
N THR A 10 8.25 -4.37 -11.25
CA THR A 10 7.46 -5.59 -11.50
C THR A 10 5.97 -5.30 -11.34
N THR A 11 5.61 -4.56 -10.27
CA THR A 11 4.26 -4.04 -10.05
C THR A 11 4.31 -2.52 -9.83
N PRO A 12 4.31 -1.74 -10.93
CA PRO A 12 4.33 -0.28 -10.85
C PRO A 12 3.23 0.29 -9.94
N ALA A 13 3.56 1.36 -9.21
CA ALA A 13 2.65 2.02 -8.28
C ALA A 13 1.33 2.53 -8.92
N ALA A 14 1.27 2.67 -10.25
CA ALA A 14 0.03 2.98 -10.97
C ALA A 14 -1.07 1.93 -10.71
N HIS A 15 -0.74 0.64 -10.76
CA HIS A 15 -1.69 -0.43 -10.48
C HIS A 15 -2.26 -0.34 -9.06
N ALA A 16 -1.42 0.06 -8.10
CA ALA A 16 -1.85 0.24 -6.71
C ALA A 16 -2.80 1.44 -6.54
N ARG A 17 -2.58 2.52 -7.29
CA ARG A 17 -3.50 3.67 -7.33
C ARG A 17 -4.84 3.26 -7.93
N ASP A 18 -4.84 2.51 -9.02
CA ASP A 18 -6.06 2.03 -9.67
C ASP A 18 -6.86 1.09 -8.75
N MET A 19 -6.19 0.17 -8.05
CA MET A 19 -6.82 -0.70 -7.05
C MET A 19 -7.44 0.10 -5.90
N ALA A 20 -6.74 1.10 -5.38
CA ALA A 20 -7.26 1.93 -4.28
C ALA A 20 -8.47 2.76 -4.72
N ALA A 21 -8.45 3.29 -5.95
CA ALA A 21 -9.58 4.04 -6.51
C ALA A 21 -10.81 3.15 -6.76
N ALA A 22 -10.61 1.89 -7.13
CA ALA A 22 -11.69 0.95 -7.40
C ALA A 22 -12.38 0.39 -6.14
N ILE A 23 -11.77 0.50 -4.97
CA ILE A 23 -12.28 -0.09 -3.72
C ILE A 23 -12.79 1.04 -2.80
N PRO A 24 -14.11 1.19 -2.60
CA PRO A 24 -14.66 2.20 -1.71
C PRO A 24 -14.10 2.06 -0.29
N GLY A 25 -13.53 3.14 0.24
CA GLY A 25 -12.92 3.19 1.57
C GLY A 25 -11.50 2.62 1.64
N ALA A 26 -10.89 2.23 0.52
CA ALA A 26 -9.48 1.87 0.51
C ALA A 26 -8.58 3.12 0.54
N THR A 27 -7.48 3.00 1.28
CA THR A 27 -6.39 3.98 1.31
C THR A 27 -5.18 3.42 0.56
N HIS A 28 -4.37 4.28 -0.04
CA HIS A 28 -3.11 3.91 -0.71
C HIS A 28 -1.92 4.46 0.07
N LEU A 29 -1.02 3.59 0.51
CA LEU A 29 0.24 3.94 1.15
C LEU A 29 1.40 3.72 0.16
N HIS A 30 2.05 4.80 -0.24
CA HIS A 30 3.12 4.76 -1.24
C HIS A 30 4.49 4.94 -0.59
N GLN A 31 5.41 4.00 -0.84
CA GLN A 31 6.79 4.06 -0.36
C GLN A 31 7.74 4.33 -1.53
N PRO A 32 8.18 5.60 -1.72
CA PRO A 32 8.83 6.03 -2.96
C PRO A 32 10.12 5.28 -3.27
N ASP A 33 10.92 4.96 -2.24
CA ASP A 33 12.25 4.36 -2.42
C ASP A 33 12.25 2.83 -2.39
N SER A 34 11.08 2.19 -2.25
CA SER A 34 10.97 0.73 -2.16
C SER A 34 10.66 0.10 -3.50
N GLY A 35 11.29 -1.05 -3.72
CA GLY A 35 11.07 -1.94 -4.85
C GLY A 35 9.91 -2.89 -4.61
N HIS A 36 10.00 -4.06 -5.24
CA HIS A 36 8.94 -5.06 -5.26
C HIS A 36 8.77 -5.77 -3.92
N MET A 37 9.87 -5.98 -3.18
CA MET A 37 9.88 -6.83 -1.99
C MET A 37 9.62 -5.99 -0.72
N LEU A 38 8.50 -5.26 -0.70
CA LEU A 38 8.14 -4.34 0.38
C LEU A 38 8.15 -4.97 1.79
N LEU A 39 7.77 -6.24 1.90
CA LEU A 39 7.80 -6.96 3.18
C LEU A 39 9.23 -7.11 3.73
N GLU A 40 10.22 -7.24 2.85
CA GLU A 40 11.63 -7.41 3.21
C GLU A 40 12.33 -6.05 3.33
N GLU A 41 12.00 -5.11 2.45
CA GLU A 41 12.62 -3.79 2.39
C GLU A 41 12.11 -2.83 3.46
N ARG A 42 10.82 -2.90 3.81
CA ARG A 42 10.15 -2.02 4.78
C ARG A 42 9.17 -2.81 5.66
N PRO A 43 9.63 -3.85 6.41
CA PRO A 43 8.76 -4.69 7.23
C PRO A 43 7.92 -3.89 8.22
N GLY A 44 8.52 -2.88 8.88
CA GLY A 44 7.82 -2.01 9.82
C GLY A 44 6.64 -1.25 9.18
N CYS A 45 6.81 -0.73 7.97
CA CYS A 45 5.72 -0.05 7.27
C CYS A 45 4.54 -0.99 7.00
N VAL A 46 4.80 -2.23 6.60
CA VAL A 46 3.74 -3.20 6.31
C VAL A 46 3.06 -3.63 7.60
N SER A 47 3.83 -3.90 8.66
CA SER A 47 3.32 -4.26 9.98
C SER A 47 2.49 -3.14 10.60
N ASP A 48 2.98 -1.90 10.60
CA ASP A 48 2.28 -0.74 11.17
C ASP A 48 0.94 -0.51 10.46
N ALA A 49 0.97 -0.58 9.12
CA ALA A 49 -0.22 -0.34 8.33
C ALA A 49 -1.26 -1.47 8.48
N THR A 50 -0.84 -2.69 8.84
CA THR A 50 -1.73 -3.82 9.12
C THR A 50 -2.22 -3.85 10.57
N CYS A 51 -1.39 -3.40 11.52
CA CYS A 51 -1.68 -3.36 12.95
C CYS A 51 -2.53 -2.14 13.33
N ALA A 52 -2.45 -1.06 12.55
CA ALA A 52 -3.32 0.09 12.71
C ALA A 52 -4.81 -0.34 12.66
N PRO A 53 -5.67 0.21 13.53
CA PRO A 53 -7.08 -0.12 13.53
C PRO A 53 -7.65 0.13 12.12
N TYR A 54 -8.21 -0.93 11.52
CA TYR A 54 -8.77 -0.83 10.17
C TYR A 54 -9.78 0.32 10.14
N PRO A 55 -9.64 1.30 9.23
CA PRO A 55 -10.54 2.44 9.20
C PRO A 55 -11.96 1.90 9.00
N ARG A 56 -12.81 2.12 10.00
CA ARG A 56 -14.19 1.64 9.99
C ARG A 56 -14.91 2.34 8.83
N ARG A 57 -15.54 1.56 7.94
CA ARG A 57 -16.38 2.10 6.86
C ARG A 57 -17.43 3.02 7.50
N ALA A 58 -17.36 4.33 7.23
CA ALA A 58 -18.46 5.22 7.54
C ALA A 58 -19.66 4.80 6.69
N ARG A 59 -20.80 4.63 7.34
CA ARG A 59 -22.03 4.07 6.78
C ARG A 59 -22.75 5.06 5.87
#